data_AF-A0A969LDR4-F1
#
_entry.id   AF-A0A969LDR4-F1
#
_cell.length_a   1.000
_cell.length_b   1.000
_cell.length_c   1.000
_cell.angle_alpha   90.00
_cell.angle_beta   90.00
_cell.angle_gamma   90.00
#
_symmetry.space_group_name_H-M   'P 1'
#
loop_
_entity.id
_entity.type
_entity.pdbx_description
1 polymer ?
#
loop_
_entity_poly.entity_id
_entity_poly.type
_entity_poly.pdbx_seq_one_letter_code
_entity_poly.pdbx_strand_id
1 'polypeptide(L)'
;MNELLAALESAARGQLEAQGKVRLPQSWVDLGASLASCGERLLPRGQFDALCAERGVGAPPAVVLDYLHRSGRVFWRNGLFNDHIVLDQSWALEGVYAILERETLMPMIREQRGRFSPQLLALAAWREHSEAERKHFLALMLQCQICFKVDDHLYVAPALLPSKRRWRGALRRSGAVRPRTPSCDSSTRSFTKECCAQCSAGWVSLPGRVLSTGHMGRASTMRTINQS
;
A
#
# COMPACT_ATOMS: atom_id res chain seq x y z
N MET A 1 5.66 37.15 5.91
CA MET A 1 5.65 36.17 7.03
C MET A 1 4.41 36.37 7.92
N ASN A 2 4.11 37.58 8.39
CA ASN A 2 2.93 37.84 9.23
C ASN A 2 1.58 37.55 8.53
N GLU A 3 1.45 37.84 7.23
CA GLU A 3 0.22 37.54 6.48
C GLU A 3 -0.04 36.03 6.37
N LEU A 4 1.02 35.22 6.21
CA LEU A 4 0.89 33.76 6.17
C LEU A 4 0.46 33.19 7.51
N LEU A 5 1.03 33.69 8.61
CA LEU A 5 0.62 33.29 9.96
C LEU A 5 -0.84 33.63 10.22
N ALA A 6 -1.27 34.85 9.87
CA ALA A 6 -2.68 35.26 9.99
C ALA A 6 -3.61 34.37 9.15
N ALA A 7 -3.19 34.00 7.93
CA ALA A 7 -3.96 33.09 7.07
C ALA A 7 -4.06 31.68 7.67
N LEU A 8 -2.97 31.15 8.24
CA LEU A 8 -2.96 29.84 8.90
C LEU A 8 -3.84 29.83 10.16
N GLU A 9 -3.75 30.86 11.00
CA GLU A 9 -4.60 31.00 12.19
C GLU A 9 -6.08 31.11 11.84
N SER A 10 -6.41 31.89 10.80
CA SER A 10 -7.77 32.02 10.29
C SER A 10 -8.30 30.68 9.77
N ALA A 11 -7.50 29.95 8.98
CA ALA A 11 -7.87 28.63 8.47
C ALA A 11 -8.06 27.61 9.59
N ALA A 12 -7.16 27.58 10.58
CA ALA A 12 -7.26 26.70 11.73
C ALA A 12 -8.54 26.98 12.55
N ARG A 13 -8.85 28.26 12.78
CA ARG A 13 -10.09 28.67 13.45
C ARG A 13 -11.33 28.24 12.67
N GLY A 14 -11.36 28.48 11.36
CA GLY A 14 -12.47 28.05 10.51
C GLY A 14 -12.69 26.53 10.54
N GLN A 15 -11.63 25.73 10.59
CA GLN A 15 -11.73 24.28 10.78
C GLN A 15 -12.32 23.89 12.14
N LEU A 16 -11.89 24.55 13.23
CA LEU A 16 -12.42 24.30 14.57
C LEU A 16 -13.91 24.68 14.69
N GLU A 17 -14.33 25.76 14.05
CA GLU A 17 -15.73 26.19 14.01
C GLU A 17 -16.60 25.20 13.22
N ALA A 18 -16.13 24.76 12.05
CA ALA A 18 -16.86 23.82 11.19
C ALA A 18 -16.99 22.41 11.78
N GLN A 19 -15.94 21.91 12.44
CA GLN A 19 -15.92 20.57 13.05
C GLN A 19 -16.52 20.56 14.47
N GLY A 20 -16.70 21.73 15.07
CA GLY A 20 -17.16 21.89 16.44
C GLY A 20 -16.11 21.46 17.48
N LYS A 21 -16.50 21.51 18.75
CA LYS A 21 -15.61 21.17 19.87
C LYS A 21 -15.44 19.65 19.96
N VAL A 22 -14.40 19.11 19.32
CA VAL A 22 -14.02 17.70 19.44
C VAL A 22 -13.55 17.44 20.89
N ARG A 23 -14.30 16.60 21.61
CA ARG A 23 -13.90 16.15 22.96
C ARG A 23 -13.14 14.83 22.83
N LEU A 24 -11.87 14.85 23.18
CA LEU A 24 -11.03 13.65 23.21
C LEU A 24 -10.80 13.23 24.67
N PRO A 25 -10.80 11.92 24.96
CA PRO A 25 -10.34 11.43 26.25
C PRO A 25 -8.89 11.83 26.49
N GLN A 26 -8.59 12.37 27.67
CA GLN A 26 -7.24 12.80 28.03
C GLN A 26 -6.23 11.65 27.95
N SER A 27 -6.65 10.43 28.32
CA SER A 27 -5.83 9.22 28.23
C SER A 27 -5.34 8.93 26.80
N TRP A 28 -6.10 9.29 25.76
CA TRP A 28 -5.68 9.13 24.36
C TRP A 28 -4.63 10.17 23.97
N VAL A 29 -4.82 11.40 24.44
CA VAL A 29 -3.89 12.50 24.21
C VAL A 29 -2.54 12.19 24.85
N ASP A 30 -2.56 11.75 26.11
CA ASP A 30 -1.37 11.40 26.90
C ASP A 30 -0.65 10.16 26.34
N LEU A 31 -1.41 9.13 25.94
CA LEU A 31 -0.83 7.95 25.28
C LEU A 31 -0.09 8.37 24.01
N GLY A 32 -0.73 9.10 23.11
CA GLY A 32 -0.09 9.57 21.88
C GLY A 32 1.10 10.48 22.12
N ALA A 33 1.09 11.29 23.18
CA ALA A 33 2.24 12.13 23.54
C ALA A 33 3.42 11.27 24.01
N SER A 34 3.16 10.27 24.84
CA SER A 34 4.21 9.39 25.34
C SER A 34 4.84 8.50 24.27
N LEU A 35 4.06 8.09 23.27
CA LEU A 35 4.56 7.33 22.12
C LEU A 35 5.48 8.19 21.24
N ALA A 36 5.17 9.49 21.09
CA ALA A 36 6.03 10.40 20.35
C ALA A 36 7.36 10.69 21.07
N SER A 37 7.40 10.57 22.40
CA SER A 37 8.59 10.87 23.21
C SER A 37 9.42 9.66 23.62
N CYS A 38 9.02 8.43 23.29
CA CYS A 38 9.71 7.23 23.78
C CYS A 38 11.00 6.88 23.02
N GLY A 39 11.28 7.56 21.89
CA GLY A 39 12.51 7.37 21.10
C GLY A 39 12.57 6.08 20.28
N GLU A 40 11.55 5.23 20.37
CA GLU A 40 11.43 4.00 19.59
C GLU A 40 10.91 4.29 18.17
N ARG A 41 11.36 3.52 17.19
CA ARG A 41 10.89 3.63 15.80
C ARG A 41 9.63 2.84 15.52
N LEU A 42 9.55 1.66 16.14
CA LEU A 42 8.51 0.66 15.93
C LEU A 42 8.00 0.16 17.28
N LEU A 43 6.71 -0.15 17.35
CA LEU A 43 6.08 -0.73 18.52
C LEU A 43 5.24 -1.95 18.10
N PRO A 44 5.54 -3.17 18.58
CA PRO A 44 4.70 -4.33 18.31
C PRO A 44 3.25 -4.09 18.72
N ARG A 45 2.29 -4.55 17.92
CA ARG A 45 0.87 -4.33 18.21
C ARG A 45 0.46 -4.84 19.60
N GLY A 46 0.96 -5.99 20.02
CA GLY A 46 0.66 -6.54 21.36
C GLY A 46 1.17 -5.66 22.51
N GLN A 47 2.31 -4.98 22.34
CA GLN A 47 2.82 -4.04 23.35
C GLN A 47 1.96 -2.78 23.43
N PHE A 48 1.45 -2.29 22.30
CA PHE A 48 0.49 -1.18 22.29
C PHE A 48 -0.80 -1.52 23.03
N ASP A 49 -1.33 -2.73 22.81
CA ASP A 49 -2.54 -3.19 23.50
C ASP A 49 -2.31 -3.27 25.03
N ALA A 50 -1.13 -3.74 25.46
CA ALA A 50 -0.73 -3.73 26.88
C ALA A 50 -0.62 -2.30 27.46
N LEU A 51 0.00 -1.37 26.74
CA LEU A 51 0.09 0.05 27.15
C LEU A 51 -1.28 0.69 27.32
N CYS A 52 -2.26 0.36 26.46
CA CYS A 52 -3.63 0.83 26.60
C CYS A 52 -4.27 0.31 27.90
N ALA A 53 -4.05 -0.96 28.23
CA ALA A 53 -4.58 -1.56 29.46
C ALA A 53 -3.94 -0.97 30.72
N GLU A 54 -2.61 -0.85 30.76
CA GLU A 54 -1.85 -0.29 31.89
C GLU A 54 -2.26 1.14 32.22
N ARG A 55 -2.61 1.93 31.20
CA ARG A 55 -3.02 3.34 31.37
C ARG A 55 -4.51 3.54 31.54
N GLY A 56 -5.28 2.47 31.66
CA GLY A 56 -6.73 2.54 31.86
C GLY A 56 -7.45 3.24 30.70
N VAL A 57 -7.01 3.03 29.46
CA VAL A 57 -7.70 3.58 28.29
C VAL A 57 -9.05 2.89 28.15
N GLY A 58 -10.13 3.60 28.46
CA GLY A 58 -11.50 3.04 28.51
C GLY A 58 -12.11 2.66 27.15
N ALA A 59 -11.34 2.68 26.07
CA ALA A 59 -11.80 2.33 24.73
C ALA A 59 -10.98 1.15 24.18
N PRO A 60 -11.55 0.35 23.26
CA PRO A 60 -10.81 -0.75 22.63
C PRO A 60 -9.51 -0.23 21.98
N PRO A 61 -8.35 -0.87 22.18
CA PRO A 61 -7.07 -0.41 21.63
C PRO A 61 -7.10 -0.16 20.12
N ALA A 62 -7.85 -0.96 19.36
CA ALA A 62 -8.01 -0.78 17.92
C ALA A 62 -8.62 0.59 17.54
N VAL A 63 -9.58 1.10 18.33
CA VAL A 63 -10.21 2.41 18.10
C VAL A 63 -9.23 3.54 18.40
N VAL A 64 -8.47 3.41 19.49
CA VAL A 64 -7.44 4.36 19.87
C VAL A 64 -6.34 4.42 18.82
N LEU A 65 -5.91 3.26 18.32
CA LEU A 65 -4.90 3.16 17.28
C LEU A 65 -5.38 3.75 15.95
N ASP A 66 -6.64 3.49 15.55
CA ASP A 66 -7.21 4.09 14.34
C ASP A 66 -7.24 5.62 14.45
N TYR A 67 -7.62 6.15 15.62
CA TYR A 67 -7.55 7.59 15.89
C TYR A 67 -6.12 8.13 15.79
N LEU A 68 -5.14 7.50 16.46
CA LEU A 68 -3.74 7.92 16.44
C LEU A 68 -3.15 7.85 15.02
N HIS A 69 -3.56 6.86 14.23
CA HIS A 69 -3.18 6.73 12.83
C HIS A 69 -3.76 7.87 11.97
N ARG A 70 -5.07 8.10 12.07
CA ARG A 70 -5.77 9.11 11.27
C ARG A 70 -5.38 10.55 11.63
N SER A 71 -5.00 10.77 12.89
CA SER A 71 -4.45 12.05 13.34
C SER A 71 -2.98 12.25 12.96
N GLY A 72 -2.34 11.24 12.34
CA GLY A 72 -0.94 11.30 11.93
C GLY A 72 0.04 11.28 13.09
N ARG A 73 -0.37 10.84 14.29
CA ARG A 73 0.55 10.69 15.44
C ARG A 73 1.41 9.44 15.32
N VAL A 74 0.85 8.39 14.73
CA VAL A 74 1.55 7.14 14.41
C VAL A 74 1.14 6.68 13.01
N PHE A 75 1.83 5.72 12.45
CA PHE A 75 1.39 5.04 11.24
C PHE A 75 1.15 3.56 11.51
N TRP A 76 -0.02 3.06 11.14
CA TRP A 76 -0.42 1.67 11.35
C TRP A 76 -1.16 1.12 10.15
N ARG A 77 -0.81 -0.10 9.76
CA ARG A 77 -1.56 -0.89 8.77
C ARG A 77 -1.32 -2.37 9.03
N ASN A 78 -2.41 -3.16 9.03
CA ASN A 78 -2.33 -4.60 9.24
C ASN A 78 -1.39 -5.27 8.20
N GLY A 79 -0.55 -6.19 8.66
CA GLY A 79 0.39 -6.95 7.84
C GLY A 79 1.63 -6.16 7.42
N LEU A 80 1.78 -4.91 7.86
CA LEU A 80 2.92 -4.08 7.57
C LEU A 80 3.87 -4.02 8.78
N PHE A 81 5.17 -3.94 8.53
CA PHE A 81 6.21 -3.92 9.56
C PHE A 81 6.10 -5.10 10.55
N ASN A 82 5.72 -6.30 10.09
CA ASN A 82 5.44 -7.45 10.98
C ASN A 82 4.42 -7.09 12.08
N ASP A 83 3.34 -6.41 11.72
CA ASP A 83 2.33 -5.91 12.64
C ASP A 83 2.91 -5.01 13.75
N HIS A 84 3.90 -4.19 13.39
CA HIS A 84 4.37 -3.09 14.21
C HIS A 84 3.73 -1.77 13.81
N ILE A 85 3.50 -0.93 14.80
CA ILE A 85 3.09 0.46 14.67
C ILE A 85 4.35 1.29 14.47
N VAL A 86 4.36 2.13 13.44
CA VAL A 86 5.45 3.05 13.17
C VAL A 86 5.25 4.31 14.00
N LEU A 87 6.21 4.56 14.90
CA LEU A 87 6.23 5.74 15.76
C LEU A 87 7.08 6.86 15.14
N ASP A 88 8.24 6.50 14.59
CA ASP A 88 9.10 7.42 13.85
C ASP A 88 8.73 7.41 12.36
N GLN A 89 7.82 8.32 12.00
CA GLN A 89 7.36 8.46 10.63
C GLN A 89 8.43 9.04 9.71
N SER A 90 9.32 9.90 10.23
CA SER A 90 10.42 10.48 9.44
C SER A 90 11.37 9.38 8.98
N TRP A 91 11.79 8.51 9.89
CA TRP A 91 12.61 7.34 9.58
C TRP A 91 11.97 6.43 8.51
N ALA A 92 10.67 6.16 8.63
CA ALA A 92 9.96 5.30 7.66
C ALA A 92 9.89 5.96 6.27
N LEU A 93 9.62 7.26 6.21
CA LEU A 93 9.56 8.01 4.96
C LEU A 93 10.93 8.15 4.31
N GLU A 94 11.98 8.42 5.07
CA GLU A 94 13.36 8.47 4.57
C GLU A 94 13.76 7.14 3.93
N GLY A 95 13.49 6.02 4.61
CA GLY A 95 13.77 4.69 4.08
C GLY A 95 13.05 4.40 2.77
N VAL A 96 11.78 4.82 2.64
CA VAL A 96 10.99 4.57 1.43
C VAL A 96 11.31 5.53 0.29
N TYR A 97 11.54 6.80 0.59
CA TYR A 97 11.88 7.82 -0.41
C TYR A 97 13.34 7.78 -0.85
N ALA A 98 14.18 6.96 -0.21
CA ALA A 98 15.52 6.63 -0.67
C ALA A 98 15.57 6.29 -2.18
N ILE A 99 14.52 5.64 -2.72
CA ILE A 99 14.47 5.31 -4.15
C ILE A 99 14.45 6.53 -5.09
N LEU A 100 14.06 7.69 -4.55
CA LEU A 100 13.96 8.97 -5.26
C LEU A 100 15.16 9.89 -4.99
N GLU A 101 16.21 9.39 -4.34
CA GLU A 101 17.48 10.11 -4.15
C GLU A 101 18.01 10.55 -5.54
N ARG A 102 18.26 11.85 -5.68
CA ARG A 102 18.36 12.50 -7.00
C ARG A 102 19.72 12.42 -7.64
N GLU A 103 20.79 12.34 -6.85
CA GLU A 103 22.15 12.48 -7.31
C GLU A 103 22.69 11.16 -7.86
N THR A 104 22.35 10.05 -7.22
CA THR A 104 22.94 8.75 -7.51
C THR A 104 21.89 7.72 -7.91
N LEU A 105 20.92 7.47 -7.05
CA LEU A 105 20.10 6.28 -7.15
C LEU A 105 19.02 6.40 -8.24
N MET A 106 18.30 7.53 -8.26
CA MET A 106 17.25 7.77 -9.23
C MET A 106 17.78 7.79 -10.68
N PRO A 107 18.94 8.42 -11.01
CA PRO A 107 19.57 8.28 -12.32
C PRO A 107 19.86 6.82 -12.70
N MET A 108 20.49 6.04 -11.81
CA MET A 108 20.82 4.63 -12.06
C MET A 108 19.57 3.79 -12.34
N ILE A 109 18.52 3.95 -11.53
CA ILE A 109 17.26 3.19 -11.72
C ILE A 109 16.55 3.61 -13.01
N ARG A 110 16.61 4.89 -13.41
CA ARG A 110 16.06 5.36 -14.68
C ARG A 110 16.78 4.75 -15.89
N GLU A 111 18.09 4.60 -15.82
CA GLU A 111 18.88 3.91 -16.85
C GLU A 111 18.47 2.43 -16.97
N GLN A 112 18.19 1.79 -15.83
CA GLN A 112 17.64 0.44 -15.76
C GLN A 112 16.14 0.36 -16.08
N ARG A 113 15.56 1.44 -16.62
CA ARG A 113 14.14 1.56 -16.99
C ARG A 113 13.20 1.27 -15.81
N GLY A 114 13.50 1.86 -14.65
CA GLY A 114 12.70 1.74 -13.44
C GLY A 114 12.93 0.45 -12.66
N ARG A 115 13.86 -0.42 -13.09
CA ARG A 115 14.19 -1.67 -12.40
C ARG A 115 15.23 -1.45 -11.31
N PHE A 116 15.11 -2.18 -10.22
CA PHE A 116 16.10 -2.19 -9.14
C PHE A 116 16.05 -3.51 -8.36
N SER A 117 17.11 -3.81 -7.63
CA SER A 117 17.17 -4.90 -6.66
C SER A 117 17.24 -4.36 -5.23
N PRO A 118 16.80 -5.13 -4.21
CA PRO A 118 16.98 -4.74 -2.81
C PRO A 118 18.45 -4.53 -2.44
N GLN A 119 19.37 -5.27 -3.07
CA GLN A 119 20.81 -5.13 -2.87
C GLN A 119 21.33 -3.78 -3.36
N LEU A 120 20.80 -3.25 -4.47
CA LEU A 120 21.13 -1.90 -4.93
C LEU A 120 20.77 -0.86 -3.86
N LEU A 121 19.56 -0.94 -3.29
CA LEU A 121 19.13 -0.02 -2.23
C LEU A 121 19.98 -0.17 -0.97
N ALA A 122 20.30 -1.41 -0.57
CA ALA A 122 21.20 -1.70 0.55
C ALA A 122 22.58 -1.04 0.39
N LEU A 123 23.14 -1.08 -0.82
CA LEU A 123 24.47 -0.55 -1.11
C LEU A 123 24.50 0.95 -1.36
N ALA A 124 23.42 1.57 -1.79
CA ALA A 124 23.44 2.97 -2.21
C ALA A 124 22.74 3.91 -1.22
N ALA A 125 21.64 3.50 -0.60
CA ALA A 125 20.85 4.38 0.24
C ALA A 125 20.56 3.82 1.65
N TRP A 126 20.67 2.51 1.86
CA TRP A 126 20.34 1.88 3.14
C TRP A 126 21.54 1.29 3.88
N ARG A 127 22.76 1.81 3.65
CA ARG A 127 24.00 1.28 4.24
C ARG A 127 23.94 1.17 5.77
N GLU A 128 23.39 2.19 6.41
CA GLU A 128 23.31 2.33 7.86
C GLU A 128 22.10 1.62 8.48
N HIS A 129 21.17 1.12 7.64
CA HIS A 129 20.00 0.38 8.12
C HIS A 129 20.31 -1.11 8.21
N SER A 130 19.80 -1.75 9.26
CA SER A 130 19.85 -3.19 9.43
C SER A 130 19.04 -3.92 8.36
N GLU A 131 19.29 -5.22 8.18
CA GLU A 131 18.51 -6.03 7.23
C GLU A 131 17.02 -6.06 7.58
N ALA A 132 16.68 -6.07 8.88
CA ALA A 132 15.30 -6.01 9.35
C ALA A 132 14.61 -4.71 8.91
N GLU A 133 15.28 -3.57 9.09
CA GLU A 133 14.76 -2.25 8.65
C GLU A 133 14.62 -2.17 7.12
N ARG A 134 15.57 -2.71 6.36
CA ARG A 134 15.49 -2.74 4.89
C ARG A 134 14.28 -3.56 4.41
N LYS A 135 13.99 -4.69 5.07
CA LYS A 135 12.79 -5.50 4.80
C LYS A 135 11.51 -4.72 5.08
N HIS A 136 11.50 -3.96 6.16
CA HIS A 136 10.39 -3.08 6.52
C HIS A 136 10.13 -1.99 5.47
N PHE A 137 11.16 -1.28 5.02
CA PHE A 137 11.01 -0.27 3.96
C PHE A 137 10.49 -0.88 2.66
N LEU A 138 11.03 -2.02 2.24
CA LEU A 138 10.57 -2.69 1.03
C LEU A 138 9.11 -3.14 1.12
N ALA A 139 8.69 -3.65 2.28
CA ALA A 139 7.29 -4.00 2.53
C ALA A 139 6.38 -2.75 2.42
N LEU A 140 6.80 -1.62 2.98
CA LEU A 140 6.06 -0.35 2.87
C LEU A 140 6.01 0.16 1.43
N MET A 141 7.12 0.09 0.68
CA MET A 141 7.15 0.46 -0.74
C MET A 141 6.14 -0.35 -1.57
N LEU A 142 6.05 -1.67 -1.32
CA LEU A 142 5.09 -2.55 -1.99
C LEU A 142 3.64 -2.21 -1.61
N GLN A 143 3.35 -2.05 -0.32
CA GLN A 143 1.99 -1.77 0.15
C GLN A 143 1.48 -0.39 -0.27
N CYS A 144 2.38 0.60 -0.37
CA CYS A 144 2.08 1.93 -0.90
C CYS A 144 2.16 2.02 -2.43
N GLN A 145 2.41 0.89 -3.12
CA GLN A 145 2.46 0.81 -4.59
C GLN A 145 3.53 1.74 -5.22
N ILE A 146 4.57 2.05 -4.44
CA ILE A 146 5.75 2.79 -4.89
C ILE A 146 6.57 1.90 -5.81
N CYS A 147 6.60 0.59 -5.53
CA CYS A 147 7.21 -0.41 -6.39
C CYS A 147 6.35 -1.68 -6.49
N PHE A 148 6.69 -2.50 -7.47
CA PHE A 148 6.07 -3.80 -7.73
C PHE A 148 7.15 -4.87 -7.79
N LYS A 149 6.89 -6.01 -7.16
CA LYS A 149 7.74 -7.18 -7.26
C LYS A 149 7.54 -7.84 -8.64
N VAL A 150 8.62 -8.02 -9.37
CA VAL A 150 8.64 -8.79 -10.63
C VAL A 150 9.15 -10.21 -10.36
N ASP A 151 10.18 -10.32 -9.52
CA ASP A 151 10.79 -11.57 -9.08
C ASP A 151 11.40 -11.39 -7.66
N ASP A 152 11.95 -12.43 -7.05
CA ASP A 152 12.55 -12.42 -5.70
C ASP A 152 13.68 -11.40 -5.54
N HIS A 153 14.36 -11.06 -6.63
CA HIS A 153 15.48 -10.11 -6.63
C HIS A 153 15.25 -8.89 -7.51
N LEU A 154 14.05 -8.77 -8.11
CA LEU A 154 13.77 -7.74 -9.10
C LEU A 154 12.45 -7.02 -8.81
N TYR A 155 12.56 -5.70 -8.70
CA TYR A 155 11.46 -4.80 -8.46
C TYR A 155 11.42 -3.71 -9.52
N VAL A 156 10.23 -3.13 -9.73
CA VAL A 156 10.02 -2.01 -10.65
C VAL A 156 9.37 -0.85 -9.92
N ALA A 157 9.95 0.33 -10.04
CA ALA A 157 9.37 1.60 -9.61
C ALA A 157 8.67 2.29 -10.81
N PRO A 158 7.33 2.32 -10.86
CA PRO A 158 6.61 2.85 -12.03
C PRO A 158 6.90 4.32 -12.31
N ALA A 159 7.11 5.12 -11.26
CA ALA A 159 7.44 6.54 -11.36
C ALA A 159 8.76 6.80 -12.09
N LEU A 160 9.64 5.80 -12.17
CA LEU A 160 10.95 5.88 -12.81
C LEU A 160 11.00 5.18 -14.17
N LEU A 161 9.85 4.72 -14.68
CA LEU A 161 9.76 4.17 -16.02
C LEU A 161 10.01 5.26 -17.09
N PRO A 162 10.55 4.89 -18.27
CA PRO A 162 10.66 5.81 -19.39
C PRO A 162 9.30 6.38 -19.78
N SER A 163 9.28 7.62 -20.30
CA SER A 163 8.05 8.18 -20.84
C SER A 163 7.51 7.34 -22.00
N LYS A 164 6.18 7.29 -22.19
CA LYS A 164 5.53 6.56 -23.30
C LYS A 164 6.11 6.92 -24.67
N ARG A 165 6.56 8.16 -24.85
CA ARG A 165 7.21 8.64 -26.08
C ARG A 165 8.57 7.95 -26.30
N ARG A 166 9.36 7.80 -25.23
CA ARG A 166 10.65 7.09 -25.24
C ARG A 166 10.46 5.58 -25.47
N TRP A 167 9.40 4.98 -24.93
CA TRP A 167 9.02 3.58 -25.21
C TRP A 167 8.67 3.33 -26.67
N ARG A 168 7.81 4.18 -27.27
CA ARG A 168 7.44 4.04 -28.69
C ARG A 168 8.63 4.19 -29.62
N GLY A 169 9.57 5.10 -29.30
CA GLY A 169 10.82 5.22 -30.06
C GLY A 169 11.74 4.02 -29.91
N ALA A 170 11.83 3.43 -28.71
CA ALA A 170 12.64 2.23 -28.46
C ALA A 170 12.10 0.99 -29.19
N LEU A 171 10.78 0.74 -29.13
CA LEU A 171 10.15 -0.39 -29.86
C LEU A 171 10.33 -0.28 -31.38
N ARG A 172 10.25 0.94 -31.93
CA ARG A 172 10.51 1.20 -33.35
C ARG A 172 11.95 0.89 -33.75
N ARG A 173 12.93 1.16 -32.88
CA ARG A 173 14.35 0.87 -33.13
C ARG A 173 14.70 -0.60 -32.93
N SER A 174 14.02 -1.29 -32.01
CA SER A 174 14.23 -2.71 -31.75
C SER A 174 13.50 -3.65 -32.72
N GLY A 175 12.83 -3.12 -33.75
CA GLY A 175 12.09 -3.95 -34.72
C GLY A 175 10.91 -4.72 -34.12
N ALA A 176 10.48 -4.39 -32.89
CA ALA A 176 9.39 -5.06 -32.21
C ALA A 176 8.07 -4.70 -32.92
N VAL A 177 7.65 -5.58 -33.83
CA VAL A 177 6.37 -5.52 -34.54
C VAL A 177 5.27 -5.49 -33.49
N ARG A 178 4.32 -4.54 -33.62
CA ARG A 178 3.12 -4.54 -32.78
C ARG A 178 2.49 -5.94 -32.86
N PRO A 179 2.08 -6.58 -31.75
CA PRO A 179 1.14 -7.68 -31.88
C PRO A 179 -0.04 -7.16 -32.69
N ARG A 180 -0.28 -7.78 -33.86
CA ARG A 180 -1.40 -7.42 -34.72
C ARG A 180 -2.64 -7.56 -33.85
N THR A 181 -3.32 -6.45 -33.58
CA THR A 181 -4.71 -6.54 -33.14
C THR A 181 -5.45 -7.33 -34.22
N PRO A 182 -6.15 -8.43 -33.89
CA PRO A 182 -6.97 -9.10 -34.88
C PRO A 182 -7.93 -8.04 -35.45
N SER A 183 -7.91 -7.88 -36.77
CA SER A 183 -8.84 -7.00 -37.46
C SER A 183 -10.24 -7.57 -37.25
N CYS A 184 -11.09 -6.86 -36.51
CA CYS A 184 -12.53 -7.10 -36.59
C CYS A 184 -12.97 -6.73 -38.00
N ASP A 185 -13.14 -7.74 -38.85
CA ASP A 185 -13.85 -7.60 -40.11
C ASP A 185 -15.28 -7.17 -39.78
N SER A 186 -15.68 -5.99 -40.24
CA SER A 186 -16.99 -5.37 -39.98
C SER A 186 -18.12 -5.96 -40.84
N SER A 187 -17.92 -7.15 -41.39
CA SER A 187 -18.78 -7.78 -42.39
C SER A 187 -19.54 -8.99 -41.85
N THR A 188 -20.03 -8.95 -40.61
CA THR A 188 -21.21 -9.76 -40.24
C THR A 188 -21.93 -9.13 -39.05
N ARG A 189 -23.13 -8.59 -39.32
CA ARG A 189 -24.07 -8.12 -38.29
C ARG A 189 -24.65 -9.33 -37.55
N SER A 190 -24.01 -9.70 -36.45
CA SER A 190 -24.65 -10.45 -35.35
C SER A 190 -23.82 -10.24 -34.09
N PHE A 191 -24.10 -9.14 -33.40
CA PHE A 191 -23.55 -8.85 -32.08
C PHE A 191 -24.18 -9.80 -31.05
N THR A 192 -23.48 -10.88 -30.68
CA THR A 192 -23.66 -11.53 -29.38
C THR A 192 -22.46 -11.18 -28.48
N LYS A 193 -22.74 -11.03 -27.19
CA LYS A 193 -21.83 -10.53 -26.13
C LYS A 193 -20.58 -11.39 -25.88
N GLU A 194 -20.35 -12.48 -26.62
CA GLU A 194 -19.25 -13.42 -26.35
C GLU A 194 -17.86 -13.00 -26.87
N CYS A 195 -17.74 -12.14 -27.88
CA CYS A 195 -16.41 -11.79 -28.44
C CYS A 195 -15.55 -10.93 -27.51
N CYS A 196 -16.14 -10.22 -26.54
CA CYS A 196 -15.38 -9.38 -25.61
C CYS A 196 -14.70 -10.19 -24.47
N ALA A 197 -15.16 -11.42 -24.23
CA ALA A 197 -14.63 -12.28 -23.15
C ALA A 197 -13.32 -12.99 -23.53
N GLN A 198 -13.01 -13.15 -24.82
CA GLN A 198 -11.83 -13.89 -25.29
C GLN A 198 -10.52 -13.09 -25.28
N CYS A 199 -10.55 -11.77 -25.06
CA CYS A 199 -9.33 -10.98 -24.81
C CYS A 199 -8.91 -10.92 -23.33
N SER A 200 -9.70 -11.48 -22.42
CA SER A 200 -9.45 -11.42 -20.96
C SER A 200 -8.89 -12.72 -20.37
N ALA A 201 -8.90 -13.82 -21.12
CA ALA A 201 -8.46 -15.14 -20.64
C ALA A 201 -7.06 -15.49 -21.14
N GLY A 202 -6.07 -14.76 -20.64
CA GLY A 202 -4.64 -15.08 -20.77
C GLY A 202 -4.04 -15.49 -19.42
N TRP A 203 -4.71 -16.39 -18.69
CA TRP A 203 -4.13 -17.05 -17.51
C TRP A 203 -3.97 -18.55 -17.82
N VAL A 204 -2.74 -19.01 -17.62
CA VAL A 204 -2.25 -20.37 -17.80
C VAL A 204 -3.14 -21.37 -17.04
N SER A 205 -3.70 -22.35 -17.76
CA SER A 205 -4.28 -23.56 -17.16
C SER A 205 -3.19 -24.62 -17.01
N LEU A 206 -3.02 -25.14 -15.79
CA LEU A 206 -2.32 -26.41 -15.52
C LEU A 206 -3.25 -27.60 -15.80
N PRO A 207 -2.74 -28.76 -16.26
CA PRO A 207 -3.59 -29.84 -16.75
C PRO A 207 -4.15 -30.73 -15.62
N GLY A 208 -5.48 -30.81 -15.59
CA GLY A 208 -6.31 -32.02 -15.57
C GLY A 208 -6.02 -33.18 -14.60
N ARG A 209 -7.03 -33.51 -13.78
CA ARG A 209 -7.67 -34.84 -13.83
C ARG A 209 -9.12 -34.78 -13.37
N VAL A 210 -10.00 -35.30 -14.23
CA VAL A 210 -11.43 -35.58 -14.01
C VAL A 210 -11.58 -37.04 -13.56
N LEU A 211 -12.59 -37.32 -12.73
CA LEU A 211 -13.45 -38.53 -12.61
C LEU A 211 -14.10 -38.44 -11.20
N SER A 212 -15.39 -38.65 -10.93
CA SER A 212 -16.56 -39.10 -11.68
C SER A 212 -17.83 -38.94 -10.79
N THR A 213 -18.94 -38.50 -11.38
CA THR A 213 -20.35 -38.97 -11.23
C THR A 213 -21.00 -39.29 -9.86
N GLY A 214 -22.22 -38.74 -9.69
CA GLY A 214 -23.35 -39.31 -8.90
C GLY A 214 -23.51 -38.67 -7.52
N HIS A 215 -24.68 -38.24 -7.01
CA HIS A 215 -26.06 -38.64 -7.28
C HIS A 215 -27.03 -37.56 -6.74
N MET A 216 -28.22 -37.47 -7.34
CA MET A 216 -29.35 -36.62 -6.93
C MET A 216 -29.91 -36.97 -5.53
N GLY A 217 -30.39 -35.96 -4.81
CA GLY A 217 -31.27 -36.11 -3.65
C GLY A 217 -31.97 -34.78 -3.32
N ARG A 218 -33.27 -34.70 -3.64
CA ARG A 218 -34.16 -33.55 -3.44
C ARG A 218 -34.59 -33.36 -1.97
N ALA A 219 -34.91 -32.10 -1.66
CA ALA A 219 -35.98 -31.57 -0.81
C ALA A 219 -36.07 -31.98 0.69
N SER A 220 -36.09 -30.97 1.58
CA SER A 220 -37.33 -30.59 2.30
C SER A 220 -37.16 -29.39 3.25
N THR A 221 -38.05 -28.41 3.07
CA THR A 221 -38.84 -27.61 4.04
C THR A 221 -38.33 -27.19 5.43
N MET A 222 -38.41 -25.86 5.63
CA MET A 222 -38.99 -25.09 6.77
C MET A 222 -38.74 -25.53 8.22
N ARG A 223 -38.25 -24.59 9.05
CA ARG A 223 -39.01 -24.06 10.21
C ARG A 223 -38.40 -22.79 10.79
N THR A 224 -39.21 -21.75 10.78
CA THR A 224 -39.19 -20.58 11.67
C THR A 224 -39.49 -21.05 13.10
N ILE A 225 -38.70 -20.60 14.10
CA ILE A 225 -39.13 -20.56 15.50
C ILE A 225 -38.68 -19.22 16.09
N ASN A 226 -39.65 -18.56 16.72
CA ASN A 226 -39.61 -17.31 17.47
C ASN A 226 -39.62 -17.64 18.98
N GLN A 227 -39.33 -16.62 19.80
CA GLN A 227 -39.49 -16.50 21.27
C GLN A 227 -38.31 -17.03 22.10
N SER A 228 -37.74 -16.29 23.05
CA SER A 228 -38.37 -15.37 24.03
C SER A 228 -37.56 -14.10 24.25
#